data_AF-A0A6P0Y4R7-F1
#
_entry.id   AF-A0A6P0Y4R7-F1
#
_cell.length_a   1.000
_cell.length_b   1.000
_cell.length_c   1.000
_cell.angle_alpha   90.00
_cell.angle_beta   90.00
_cell.angle_gamma   90.00
#
_symmetry.space_group_name_H-M   'P 1'
#
loop_
_entity.id
_entity.type
_entity.pdbx_description
1 polymer ?
#
loop_
_entity_poly.entity_id
_entity_poly.type
_entity_poly.pdbx_seq_one_letter_code
_entity_poly.pdbx_strand_id
1 'polypeptide(L)'
;VENVSAVVMPETTVGNIPFLASLDQGVPVILVKDNTTKYDITPERLQIETQGNPIYRVNSYMEAAGLLLALRNGIAVESTIRPMPQLQPIYL
;
A
#
# COMPACT_ATOMS: atom_id res chain seq x y z
N VAL A 1 -7.58 19.21 -3.62
CA VAL A 1 -7.06 18.03 -2.85
C VAL A 1 -5.69 17.63 -3.40
N GLU A 2 -4.86 18.60 -3.81
CA GLU A 2 -3.69 18.34 -4.69
C GLU A 2 -2.40 17.91 -3.96
N ASN A 3 -2.46 17.51 -2.68
CA ASN A 3 -1.27 17.27 -1.84
C ASN A 3 -1.30 15.95 -1.05
N VAL A 4 -2.08 14.95 -1.46
CA VAL A 4 -2.10 13.65 -0.77
C VAL A 4 -1.01 12.74 -1.35
N SER A 5 0.01 12.42 -0.55
CA SER A 5 1.11 11.54 -0.99
C SER A 5 0.80 10.05 -0.84
N ALA A 6 -0.11 9.68 0.05
CA ALA A 6 -0.55 8.29 0.28
C ALA A 6 -1.80 8.28 1.18
N VAL A 7 -2.56 7.19 1.14
CA VAL A 7 -3.68 6.92 2.06
C VAL A 7 -3.37 5.69 2.90
N VAL A 8 -3.47 5.82 4.22
CA VAL A 8 -3.29 4.71 5.17
C VAL A 8 -4.64 4.38 5.80
N MET A 9 -5.05 3.12 5.76
CA MET A 9 -6.36 2.71 6.26
C MET A 9 -6.37 1.24 6.74
N PRO A 10 -7.36 0.85 7.56
CA PRO A 10 -7.56 -0.56 7.94
C PRO A 10 -7.79 -1.44 6.70
N GLU A 11 -7.28 -2.67 6.70
CA GLU A 11 -7.44 -3.60 5.56
C GLU A 11 -8.91 -3.90 5.21
N THR A 12 -9.80 -3.82 6.20
CA THR A 12 -11.20 -4.27 6.12
C THR A 12 -12.21 -3.14 5.93
N THR A 13 -11.76 -1.95 5.53
CA THR A 13 -12.62 -0.76 5.32
C THR A 13 -12.53 -0.23 3.89
N VAL A 14 -12.13 -1.06 2.92
CA VAL A 14 -11.97 -0.58 1.53
C VAL A 14 -13.33 -0.35 0.84
N GLY A 15 -13.30 0.25 -0.35
CA GLY A 15 -14.50 0.57 -1.14
C GLY A 15 -15.17 1.90 -0.81
N ASN A 16 -14.58 2.69 0.11
CA ASN A 16 -15.01 4.06 0.38
C ASN A 16 -14.42 5.06 -0.64
N ILE A 17 -14.92 6.31 -0.61
CA ILE A 17 -14.50 7.36 -1.54
C ILE A 17 -12.98 7.61 -1.51
N PRO A 18 -12.32 7.80 -0.33
CA PRO A 18 -10.87 7.95 -0.28
C PRO A 18 -10.10 6.80 -0.94
N PHE A 19 -10.53 5.56 -0.73
CA PHE A 19 -9.89 4.39 -1.32
C PHE A 19 -10.01 4.38 -2.85
N LEU A 20 -11.23 4.55 -3.37
CA LEU A 20 -11.47 4.54 -4.82
C LEU A 20 -10.79 5.72 -5.53
N ALA A 21 -10.86 6.92 -4.96
CA ALA A 21 -10.21 8.11 -5.50
C ALA A 21 -8.68 7.97 -5.51
N SER A 22 -8.10 7.29 -4.52
CA SER A 22 -6.65 7.04 -4.49
C SER A 22 -6.22 6.10 -5.61
N LEU A 23 -6.99 5.04 -5.87
CA LEU A 23 -6.72 4.14 -6.98
C LEU A 23 -6.84 4.87 -8.33
N ASP A 24 -7.88 5.68 -8.51
CA ASP A 24 -8.09 6.46 -9.75
C ASP A 24 -6.95 7.46 -10.01
N GLN A 25 -6.43 8.10 -8.95
CA GLN A 25 -5.37 9.11 -9.04
C GLN A 25 -3.95 8.55 -8.97
N GLY A 26 -3.79 7.22 -8.83
CA GLY A 26 -2.47 6.59 -8.63
C GLY A 26 -1.80 6.96 -7.30
N VAL A 27 -2.57 7.39 -6.30
CA VAL A 27 -2.08 7.64 -4.94
C VAL A 27 -1.88 6.29 -4.24
N PRO A 28 -0.70 6.02 -3.67
CA PRO A 28 -0.43 4.79 -2.93
C PRO A 28 -1.43 4.56 -1.80
N VAL A 29 -1.99 3.34 -1.73
CA VAL A 29 -2.86 2.92 -0.63
C VAL A 29 -2.09 1.93 0.24
N ILE A 30 -2.06 2.17 1.54
CA ILE A 30 -1.39 1.32 2.53
C ILE A 30 -2.45 0.74 3.46
N LEU A 31 -2.66 -0.58 3.35
CA LEU A 31 -3.60 -1.34 4.17
C LEU A 31 -2.90 -1.93 5.40
N VAL A 32 -3.45 -1.64 6.57
CA VAL A 32 -2.94 -2.13 7.86
C VAL A 32 -3.74 -3.35 8.29
N LYS A 33 -3.10 -4.52 8.28
CA LYS A 33 -3.73 -5.83 8.53
C LYS A 33 -4.17 -6.02 9.97
N ASP A 34 -3.39 -5.53 10.94
CA ASP A 34 -3.72 -5.70 12.37
C ASP A 34 -4.89 -4.80 12.81
N ASN A 35 -5.28 -3.82 11.99
CA ASN A 35 -6.49 -3.04 12.22
C ASN A 35 -7.64 -3.60 11.39
N THR A 36 -8.54 -4.32 12.06
CA THR A 36 -9.75 -4.86 11.45
C THR A 36 -10.99 -4.13 11.96
N THR A 37 -12.01 -4.04 11.09
CA THR A 37 -13.25 -3.32 11.33
C THR A 37 -14.43 -4.23 11.03
N LYS A 38 -15.59 -3.90 11.58
CA LYS A 38 -16.83 -4.66 11.37
C LYS A 38 -17.36 -4.64 9.93
N TYR A 39 -16.86 -3.75 9.08
CA TYR A 39 -17.24 -3.70 7.67
C TYR A 39 -16.77 -4.95 6.91
N ASP A 40 -15.61 -5.48 7.26
CA ASP A 40 -15.05 -6.71 6.67
C ASP A 40 -15.02 -6.67 5.12
N ILE A 41 -14.73 -5.51 4.54
CA ILE A 41 -14.57 -5.33 3.10
C ILE A 41 -13.10 -5.18 2.79
N THR A 42 -12.55 -6.12 2.01
CA THR A 42 -11.17 -6.13 1.52
C THR A 42 -11.13 -5.92 0.00
N PRO A 43 -9.97 -5.57 -0.60
CA PRO A 43 -9.86 -5.42 -2.06
C PRO A 43 -10.31 -6.67 -2.82
N GLU A 44 -10.02 -7.86 -2.29
CA GLU A 44 -10.42 -9.15 -2.86
C GLU A 44 -11.93 -9.32 -2.91
N ARG A 45 -12.64 -8.92 -1.85
CA ARG A 45 -14.11 -9.00 -1.80
C ARG A 45 -14.78 -8.08 -2.82
N LEU A 46 -14.10 -6.99 -3.19
CA LEU A 46 -14.56 -6.07 -4.23
C LEU A 46 -14.05 -6.42 -5.63
N GLN A 47 -13.28 -7.50 -5.79
CA GLN A 47 -12.67 -7.91 -7.07
C GLN A 47 -11.83 -6.80 -7.70
N ILE A 48 -11.15 -6.00 -6.86
CA ILE A 48 -10.30 -4.91 -7.33
C ILE A 48 -8.93 -5.47 -7.67
N GLU A 49 -8.60 -5.42 -8.96
CA GLU A 49 -7.27 -5.72 -9.47
C GLU A 49 -6.38 -4.48 -9.35
N THR A 50 -5.18 -4.65 -8.79
CA THR A 50 -4.15 -3.60 -8.74
C THR A 50 -3.52 -3.44 -10.13
N GLN A 51 -4.26 -2.85 -11.06
CA GLN A 51 -3.79 -2.59 -12.42
C GLN A 51 -2.77 -1.45 -12.43
N GLY A 52 -1.55 -1.72 -11.97
CA GLY A 52 -0.42 -0.78 -11.95
C GLY A 52 -0.40 0.20 -10.77
N ASN A 53 -1.50 0.35 -10.02
CA ASN A 53 -1.55 1.19 -8.81
C ASN A 53 -1.14 0.39 -7.57
N PRO A 54 -0.16 0.85 -6.78
CA PRO A 54 0.37 0.06 -5.68
C PRO A 54 -0.55 0.14 -4.45
N ILE A 55 -1.27 -0.94 -4.20
CA ILE A 55 -1.83 -1.24 -2.87
C ILE A 55 -0.75 -1.99 -2.09
N TYR A 56 -0.25 -1.36 -1.02
CA TYR A 56 0.67 -1.98 -0.09
C TYR A 56 -0.08 -2.57 1.11
N ARG A 57 0.47 -3.64 1.68
CA ARG A 57 -0.02 -4.26 2.91
C ARG A 57 1.08 -4.29 3.96
N VAL A 58 0.77 -3.84 5.16
CA VAL A 58 1.65 -3.86 6.33
C VAL A 58 0.88 -4.42 7.53
N ASN A 59 1.58 -4.95 8.53
CA ASN A 59 0.91 -5.48 9.73
C ASN A 59 0.41 -4.34 10.62
N SER A 60 1.25 -3.33 10.87
CA SER A 60 0.95 -2.27 11.84
C SER A 60 1.08 -0.85 11.27
N TYR A 61 0.53 0.13 11.99
CA TYR A 61 0.73 1.55 11.65
C TYR A 61 2.18 2.01 11.78
N MET A 62 2.99 1.36 12.62
CA MET A 62 4.43 1.62 12.69
C MET A 62 5.13 1.19 11.40
N GLU A 63 4.78 0.02 10.86
CA GLU A 63 5.26 -0.41 9.55
C GLU A 63 4.74 0.52 8.43
N ALA A 64 3.49 0.98 8.51
CA ALA A 64 2.95 1.96 7.57
C ALA A 64 3.79 3.25 7.55
N ALA A 65 4.20 3.75 8.71
CA ALA A 65 5.08 4.92 8.79
C ALA A 65 6.45 4.67 8.16
N GLY A 66 7.04 3.49 8.38
CA GLY A 66 8.29 3.09 7.72
C GLY A 66 8.16 3.03 6.19
N LEU A 67 7.06 2.45 5.70
CA LEU A 67 6.75 2.41 4.27
C LEU A 67 6.55 3.81 3.68
N LEU A 68 5.82 4.70 4.36
CA LEU A 68 5.67 6.10 3.94
C LEU A 68 7.02 6.79 3.79
N LEU A 69 7.94 6.58 4.73
CA LEU A 69 9.30 7.12 4.66
C LEU A 69 10.10 6.50 3.50
N ALA A 70 9.96 5.21 3.26
CA ALA A 70 10.63 4.55 2.14
C ALA A 70 10.18 5.15 0.80
N LEU A 71 8.87 5.23 0.57
CA LEU A 71 8.29 5.83 -0.63
C LEU A 71 8.71 7.28 -0.81
N ARG A 72 8.64 8.10 0.26
CA ARG A 72 9.02 9.51 0.22
C ARG A 72 10.49 9.73 -0.16
N ASN A 73 11.38 8.82 0.22
CA ASN A 73 12.82 8.93 -0.03
C ASN A 73 13.29 8.09 -1.22
N GLY A 74 12.39 7.50 -2.02
CA GLY A 74 12.74 6.67 -3.17
C GLY A 74 13.49 5.37 -2.81
N ILE A 75 13.27 4.86 -1.59
CA ILE A 75 13.86 3.59 -1.14
C ILE A 75 12.99 2.45 -1.66
N ALA A 76 13.62 1.47 -2.30
CA ALA A 76 12.93 0.25 -2.73
C ALA A 76 12.36 -0.48 -1.51
N VAL A 77 11.04 -0.65 -1.45
CA VAL A 77 10.33 -1.22 -0.30
C VAL A 77 10.84 -2.64 0.00
N GLU A 78 11.15 -3.40 -1.04
CA GLU A 78 11.63 -4.78 -0.98
C GLU A 78 13.02 -4.87 -0.33
N SER A 79 13.79 -3.77 -0.29
CA SER A 79 15.08 -3.71 0.40
C SER A 79 14.95 -3.52 1.92
N THR A 80 13.77 -3.10 2.38
CA THR A 80 13.49 -2.85 3.81
C THR A 80 12.99 -4.10 4.55
N ILE A 81 12.72 -5.17 3.81
CA ILE A 81 12.22 -6.44 4.34
C ILE A 81 13.27 -7.54 4.22
N ARG A 82 13.09 -8.60 5.01
CA ARG A 82 13.95 -9.78 4.99
C ARG A 82 13.13 -11.00 4.53
N PRO A 83 13.72 -11.91 3.73
CA PRO A 83 15.03 -11.78 3.10
C PRO A 83 15.02 -10.71 2.00
N MET A 84 16.16 -10.02 1.81
CA MET A 84 16.28 -9.07 0.70
C MET A 84 16.32 -9.85 -0.63
N PRO A 85 15.66 -9.35 -1.69
CA PRO A 85 15.71 -9.99 -2.99
C PRO A 85 17.15 -10.04 -3.53
N GLN A 86 17.47 -11.12 -4.22
CA GLN A 86 18.76 -11.27 -4.90
C GLN A 86 18.85 -10.28 -6.07
N LEU A 87 20.01 -9.64 -6.24
CA LEU A 87 20.26 -8.80 -7.41
C LEU A 87 20.20 -9.64 -8.67
N GLN A 88 19.42 -9.19 -9.66
CA GLN A 88 19.42 -9.79 -10.99
C GLN A 88 20.67 -9.32 -11.74
N PRO A 89 21.43 -10.22 -12.39
CA PRO A 89 22.56 -9.82 -13.22
C PRO A 89 22.08 -8.93 -14.36
N ILE A 90 22.74 -7.79 -14.55
CA ILE A 90 22.55 -6.98 -15.75
C ILE A 90 23.49 -7.54 -16.81
N TYR A 91 22.93 -8.20 -17.84
CA TYR A 91 23.69 -8.59 -19.01
C TYR A 91 23.75 -7.38 -19.96
N LEU A 92 24.94 -6.79 -20.08
CA LEU A 92 25.25 -5.71 -21.03
C LEU A 92 25.64 -6.28 -22.39
#